data_AF-A0A9W8CDY5-F1
#
_entry.id   AF-A0A9W8CDY5-F1
#
_cell.length_a   1.000
_cell.length_b   1.000
_cell.length_c   1.000
_cell.angle_alpha   90.00
_cell.angle_beta   90.00
_cell.angle_gamma   90.00
#
_symmetry.space_group_name_H-M   'P 1'
#
loop_
_entity.id
_entity.type
_entity.pdbx_description
1 polymer ?
#
loop_
_entity_poly.entity_id
_entity_poly.type
_entity_poly.pdbx_seq_one_letter_code
_entity_poly.pdbx_strand_id
1 'polypeptide(L)'
;MMKSSTTIFVLLVAMMLVAGLDASRPCDDTTTSTLRLPSSPNLMTKAGDGQPWECCDWVIRDPNMRPTRWQCNDVVAKCSAGCRDCVELQGGVGYICRDWVTSLWQPPVCTPRPWDCCDVAICNRKLIPDCVCADVVETCPSNCQKCALVESEDGGAPHYRCLDSFHGYPGPKCSEPWISNKRN
;
A
#
# COMPACT_ATOMS: atom_id res chain seq x y z
N MET A 1 -5.23 9.63 -86.88
CA MET A 1 -4.63 10.99 -86.85
C MET A 1 -4.15 11.27 -85.44
N MET A 2 -2.85 11.47 -85.31
CA MET A 2 -2.12 11.73 -84.06
C MET A 2 -2.57 13.04 -83.39
N LYS A 3 -2.59 13.04 -82.06
CA LYS A 3 -2.05 14.15 -81.26
C LYS A 3 -1.57 13.66 -79.90
N SER A 4 -0.24 13.52 -79.86
CA SER A 4 0.60 13.54 -78.68
C SER A 4 0.39 14.84 -77.89
N SER A 5 0.36 14.77 -76.56
CA SER A 5 0.93 15.85 -75.74
C SER A 5 1.35 15.30 -74.38
N THR A 6 2.63 15.02 -74.29
CA THR A 6 3.41 14.69 -73.10
C THR A 6 3.40 15.86 -72.11
N THR A 7 3.05 15.62 -70.86
CA THR A 7 3.41 16.51 -69.74
C THR A 7 4.05 15.68 -68.64
N ILE A 8 5.37 15.84 -68.53
CA ILE A 8 6.22 15.35 -67.46
C ILE A 8 5.94 16.22 -66.23
N PHE A 9 5.51 15.63 -65.12
CA PHE A 9 5.66 16.23 -63.80
C PHE A 9 6.25 15.18 -62.86
N VAL A 10 7.57 15.23 -62.74
CA VAL A 10 8.34 14.51 -61.73
C VAL A 10 8.24 15.30 -60.43
N LEU A 11 7.53 14.76 -59.44
CA LEU A 11 7.67 15.17 -58.05
C LEU A 11 7.83 13.89 -57.21
N LEU A 12 9.10 13.55 -57.00
CA LEU A 12 9.57 12.61 -56.00
C LEU A 12 9.21 13.15 -54.61
N VAL A 13 8.36 12.45 -53.87
CA VAL A 13 8.34 12.54 -52.40
C VAL A 13 8.52 11.14 -51.85
N ALA A 14 9.61 11.00 -51.12
CA ALA A 14 10.19 9.76 -50.64
C ALA A 14 9.43 9.15 -49.47
N MET A 15 9.67 7.85 -49.32
CA MET A 15 9.32 6.95 -48.21
C MET A 15 9.25 7.60 -46.83
N MET A 16 8.33 7.12 -46.00
CA MET A 16 8.63 6.64 -44.64
C MET A 16 7.59 5.60 -44.22
N LEU A 17 7.94 4.32 -44.42
CA LEU A 17 7.42 3.21 -43.64
C LEU A 17 8.01 3.34 -42.23
N VAL A 18 7.22 3.78 -41.26
CA VAL A 18 7.61 3.66 -39.86
C VAL A 18 7.04 2.36 -39.34
N ALA A 19 7.89 1.34 -39.35
CA ALA A 19 7.73 0.18 -38.50
C ALA A 19 7.55 0.65 -37.06
N GLY A 20 6.50 0.16 -36.40
CA GLY A 20 6.36 0.27 -34.95
C GLY A 20 7.52 -0.45 -34.28
N LEU A 21 8.56 0.30 -33.95
CA LEU A 21 9.55 -0.09 -32.97
C LEU A 21 8.93 0.21 -31.60
N ASP A 22 8.50 -0.84 -30.92
CA ASP A 22 8.41 -0.84 -29.46
C ASP A 22 9.83 -0.59 -28.93
N ALA A 23 10.17 0.69 -28.80
CA ALA A 23 11.30 1.09 -27.98
C ALA A 23 10.88 0.85 -26.53
N SER A 24 11.28 -0.30 -26.00
CA SER A 24 11.44 -0.53 -24.57
C SER A 24 12.26 0.63 -24.00
N ARG A 25 11.54 1.61 -23.44
CA ARG A 25 12.15 2.71 -22.70
C ARG A 25 12.90 2.11 -21.51
N PRO A 26 14.17 2.47 -21.29
CA PRO A 26 14.90 2.12 -20.08
C PRO A 26 14.13 2.65 -18.88
N CYS A 27 13.99 1.81 -17.84
CA CYS A 27 13.50 2.23 -16.54
C CYS A 27 14.46 3.31 -16.00
N ASP A 28 14.02 4.56 -16.02
CA ASP A 28 14.71 5.63 -15.32
C ASP A 28 14.41 5.45 -13.83
N ASP A 29 15.47 5.20 -13.06
CA ASP A 29 15.47 4.99 -11.62
C ASP A 29 15.30 6.35 -10.94
N THR A 30 14.05 6.78 -10.81
CA THR A 30 13.68 7.85 -9.87
C THR A 30 12.71 7.26 -8.87
N THR A 31 13.22 7.05 -7.65
CA THR A 31 12.51 6.70 -6.42
C THR A 31 11.25 7.53 -6.24
N THR A 32 10.18 7.05 -6.86
CA THR A 32 8.85 7.63 -6.77
C THR A 32 8.08 6.77 -5.79
N SER A 33 8.00 7.26 -4.56
CA SER A 33 7.12 6.73 -3.50
C SER A 33 5.65 6.95 -3.89
N THR A 34 5.16 6.26 -4.92
CA THR A 34 3.74 6.18 -5.22
C THR A 34 3.20 4.90 -4.59
N LEU A 35 2.73 5.05 -3.35
CA LEU A 35 1.81 4.12 -2.70
C LEU A 35 0.66 3.82 -3.70
N ARG A 36 0.54 2.56 -4.12
CA ARG A 36 -0.43 2.15 -5.14
C ARG A 36 -1.85 2.25 -4.58
N LEU A 37 -2.70 3.02 -5.26
CA LEU A 37 -4.16 2.89 -5.17
C LEU A 37 -4.57 1.58 -5.88
N PRO A 38 -5.27 0.63 -5.22
CA PRO A 38 -5.74 -0.55 -5.92
C PRO A 38 -6.93 -0.21 -6.83
N SER A 39 -6.79 -0.54 -8.11
CA SER A 39 -7.84 -0.52 -9.11
C SER A 39 -8.45 -1.93 -9.19
N SER A 40 -9.55 -2.19 -8.48
CA SER A 40 -10.38 -3.37 -8.77
C SER A 40 -11.85 -3.19 -8.38
N PRO A 41 -12.81 -3.66 -9.20
CA PRO A 41 -14.20 -3.26 -9.11
C PRO A 41 -15.11 -4.20 -8.31
N ASN A 42 -14.56 -5.10 -7.48
CA ASN A 42 -15.37 -6.12 -6.78
C ASN A 42 -15.06 -6.20 -5.27
N LEU A 43 -15.34 -5.11 -4.54
CA LEU A 43 -15.43 -5.15 -3.08
C LEU A 43 -16.88 -4.89 -2.66
N MET A 44 -17.53 -5.91 -2.10
CA MET A 44 -18.74 -5.75 -1.27
C MET A 44 -18.39 -5.11 0.08
N THR A 45 -17.79 -3.93 0.01
CA THR A 45 -18.10 -2.76 0.81
C THR A 45 -17.99 -1.68 -0.24
N LYS A 46 -19.11 -1.32 -0.87
CA LYS A 46 -19.16 -0.11 -1.68
C LYS A 46 -18.62 0.97 -0.75
N ALA A 47 -17.39 1.44 -0.97
CA ALA A 47 -16.95 2.69 -0.41
C ALA A 47 -18.05 3.65 -0.83
N GLY A 48 -18.95 3.96 0.10
CA GLY A 48 -20.06 4.83 -0.19
C GLY A 48 -19.47 6.16 -0.65
N ASP A 49 -20.15 6.87 -1.54
CA ASP A 49 -19.87 8.27 -1.76
C ASP A 49 -19.71 8.95 -0.39
N GLY A 50 -18.48 9.35 -0.03
CA GLY A 50 -18.15 9.94 1.27
C GLY A 50 -17.34 9.09 2.27
N GLN A 51 -16.83 7.90 1.92
CA GLN A 51 -15.87 7.22 2.80
C GLN A 51 -14.46 7.87 2.70
N PRO A 52 -13.83 8.24 3.83
CA PRO A 52 -12.60 9.04 3.79
C PRO A 52 -11.34 8.26 3.39
N TRP A 53 -11.34 6.92 3.48
CA TRP A 53 -10.27 6.04 3.02
C TRP A 53 -10.79 4.60 2.79
N GLU A 54 -10.17 3.87 1.86
CA GLU A 54 -10.54 2.49 1.50
C GLU A 54 -9.80 1.44 2.36
N CYS A 55 -8.56 1.74 2.74
CA CYS A 55 -7.70 0.93 3.58
C CYS A 55 -6.89 1.86 4.49
N CYS A 56 -6.20 1.31 5.50
CA CYS A 56 -5.32 2.07 6.38
C CYS A 56 -4.18 1.22 6.94
N ASP A 57 -2.94 1.70 6.85
CA ASP A 57 -1.76 1.06 7.45
C ASP A 57 -1.50 1.56 8.88
N TRP A 58 -1.73 2.84 9.17
CA TRP A 58 -1.61 3.47 10.48
C TRP A 58 -2.96 3.84 11.09
N VAL A 59 -3.62 2.86 11.68
CA VAL A 59 -4.93 3.04 12.30
C VAL A 59 -4.83 3.42 13.77
N ILE A 60 -5.64 4.40 14.18
CA ILE A 60 -5.92 4.71 15.58
C ILE A 60 -7.34 4.28 15.91
N ARG A 61 -7.48 3.54 17.01
CA ARG A 61 -8.76 3.16 17.62
C ARG A 61 -9.09 4.14 18.74
N ASP A 62 -10.32 4.64 18.78
CA ASP A 62 -10.85 5.34 19.96
C ASP A 62 -11.19 4.30 21.05
N PRO A 63 -10.48 4.26 22.20
CA PRO A 63 -10.71 3.27 23.23
C PRO A 63 -12.02 3.49 24.00
N ASN A 64 -12.60 4.69 23.94
CA ASN A 64 -13.71 5.10 24.80
C ASN A 64 -15.08 5.03 24.10
N MET A 65 -15.13 4.74 22.80
CA MET A 65 -16.37 4.76 22.02
C MET A 65 -16.87 3.36 21.64
N ARG A 66 -18.18 3.13 21.83
CA ARG A 66 -18.92 1.96 21.33
C ARG A 66 -20.16 2.42 20.54
N PRO A 67 -20.37 2.00 19.28
CA PRO A 67 -19.45 1.19 18.46
C PRO A 67 -18.14 1.93 18.17
N THR A 68 -17.09 1.15 17.87
CA THR A 68 -15.72 1.66 17.76
C THR A 68 -15.59 2.73 16.67
N ARG A 69 -14.76 3.75 16.93
CA ARG A 69 -14.33 4.73 15.94
C ARG A 69 -12.87 4.49 15.56
N TRP A 70 -12.59 4.68 14.28
CA TRP A 70 -11.28 4.50 13.68
C TRP A 70 -10.86 5.77 12.94
N GLN A 71 -9.61 6.16 13.09
CA GLN A 71 -8.97 7.22 12.31
C GLN A 71 -7.80 6.62 11.54
N CYS A 72 -7.62 7.05 10.30
CA CYS A 72 -6.46 6.66 9.51
C CYS A 72 -5.43 7.78 9.48
N ASN A 73 -4.20 7.47 9.89
CA ASN A 73 -3.10 8.42 9.89
C ASN A 73 -2.10 8.19 8.75
N ASP A 74 -2.49 7.43 7.73
CA ASP A 74 -1.65 7.27 6.54
C ASP A 74 -1.32 8.63 5.93
N VAL A 75 -0.05 8.81 5.59
CA VAL A 75 0.43 10.00 4.90
C VAL A 75 0.23 9.77 3.41
N VAL A 76 -0.65 10.56 2.80
CA VAL A 76 -1.03 10.46 1.39
C VAL A 76 -0.56 11.68 0.61
N ALA A 77 -0.29 11.50 -0.69
CA ALA A 77 0.06 12.62 -1.57
C ALA A 77 -1.11 13.59 -1.80
N LYS A 78 -2.35 13.10 -1.65
CA LYS A 78 -3.59 13.88 -1.74
C LYS A 78 -4.69 13.17 -0.96
N CYS A 79 -5.51 13.92 -0.24
CA CYS A 79 -6.67 13.35 0.45
C CYS A 79 -7.72 12.81 -0.53
N SER A 80 -8.43 11.76 -0.10
CA SER A 80 -9.66 11.30 -0.73
C SER A 80 -10.68 12.44 -0.79
N ALA A 81 -11.50 12.45 -1.84
CA ALA A 81 -12.64 13.37 -1.93
C ALA A 81 -13.66 13.16 -0.80
N GLY A 82 -13.68 11.96 -0.18
CA GLY A 82 -14.51 11.65 0.97
C GLY A 82 -13.95 12.14 2.32
N CYS A 83 -12.74 12.69 2.35
CA CYS A 83 -12.14 13.26 3.56
C CYS A 83 -12.62 14.70 3.77
N ARG A 84 -13.23 15.01 4.92
CA ARG A 84 -13.73 16.36 5.24
C ARG A 84 -12.68 17.20 5.93
N ASP A 85 -11.90 16.60 6.82
CA ASP A 85 -10.82 17.25 7.57
C ASP A 85 -9.47 16.76 7.05
N CYS A 86 -9.04 17.34 5.93
CA CYS A 86 -7.76 17.03 5.30
C CYS A 86 -6.68 18.02 5.77
N VAL A 87 -5.64 17.51 6.42
CA VAL A 87 -4.57 18.34 7.00
C VAL A 87 -3.27 18.13 6.22
N GLU A 88 -2.69 19.21 5.72
CA GLU A 88 -1.34 19.21 5.13
C GLU A 88 -0.27 19.16 6.23
N LEU A 89 0.74 18.33 6.05
CA LEU A 89 1.88 18.23 6.94
C LEU A 89 2.92 19.31 6.63
N GLN A 90 3.62 19.77 7.67
CA GLN A 90 4.66 20.79 7.53
C GLN A 90 5.74 20.35 6.54
N GLY A 91 6.19 21.29 5.70
CA GLY A 91 7.17 21.02 4.66
C GLY A 91 6.61 20.34 3.41
N GLY A 92 5.29 20.27 3.25
CA GLY A 92 4.66 19.74 2.03
C GLY A 92 4.90 18.24 1.83
N VAL A 93 5.14 17.51 2.92
CA VAL A 93 5.49 16.07 2.88
C VAL A 93 4.28 15.16 2.64
N GLY A 94 3.08 15.72 2.58
CA GLY A 94 1.83 15.01 2.30
C GLY A 94 0.67 15.50 3.15
N TYR A 95 -0.40 14.72 3.16
CA TYR A 95 -1.64 15.02 3.86
C TYR A 95 -2.05 13.84 4.75
N ILE A 96 -2.78 14.14 5.81
CA ILE A 96 -3.44 13.15 6.65
C ILE A 96 -4.93 13.48 6.71
N CYS A 97 -5.78 12.46 6.56
CA CYS A 97 -7.21 12.62 6.79
C CYS A 97 -7.54 12.47 8.29
N ARG A 98 -8.17 13.48 8.89
CA ARG A 98 -8.51 13.51 10.32
C ARG A 98 -9.95 13.11 10.63
N ASP A 99 -10.74 12.77 9.62
CA ASP A 99 -12.05 12.17 9.82
C ASP A 99 -11.96 10.94 10.75
N TRP A 100 -13.07 10.62 11.40
CA TRP A 100 -13.24 9.41 12.18
C TRP A 100 -14.40 8.62 11.59
N VAL A 101 -14.21 7.33 11.38
CA VAL A 101 -15.24 6.43 10.87
C VAL A 101 -15.70 5.50 11.98
N THR A 102 -16.99 5.46 12.23
CA THR A 102 -17.60 4.50 13.16
C THR A 102 -17.82 3.17 12.45
N SER A 103 -17.19 2.10 12.93
CA SER A 103 -17.28 0.76 12.36
C SER A 103 -17.01 -0.31 13.42
N LEU A 104 -17.70 -1.44 13.34
CA LEU A 104 -17.40 -2.62 14.16
C LEU A 104 -16.06 -3.26 13.78
N TRP A 105 -15.65 -3.12 12.51
CA TRP A 105 -14.46 -3.74 11.94
C TRP A 105 -13.34 -2.73 11.78
N GLN A 106 -12.11 -3.16 12.01
CA GLN A 106 -10.91 -2.41 11.65
C GLN A 106 -10.86 -2.24 10.12
N PRO A 107 -10.38 -1.08 9.60
CA PRO A 107 -10.17 -0.93 8.17
C PRO A 107 -9.25 -2.02 7.60
N PRO A 108 -9.44 -2.41 6.33
CA PRO A 108 -8.48 -3.25 5.62
C PRO A 108 -7.09 -2.60 5.59
N VAL A 109 -6.06 -3.43 5.54
CA VAL A 109 -4.65 -2.98 5.44
C VAL A 109 -4.33 -2.66 3.98
N CYS A 110 -3.59 -1.58 3.73
CA CYS A 110 -3.18 -1.21 2.36
C CYS A 110 -1.98 -2.02 1.90
N THR A 111 -0.98 -2.16 2.78
CA THR A 111 0.30 -2.79 2.47
C THR A 111 0.44 -4.11 3.23
N PRO A 112 0.50 -5.28 2.53
CA PRO A 112 0.74 -6.55 3.18
C PRO A 112 2.07 -6.54 3.94
N ARG A 113 2.01 -6.89 5.23
CA ARG A 113 3.18 -7.02 6.10
C ARG A 113 3.75 -8.44 6.05
N PRO A 114 4.92 -8.70 6.64
CA PRO A 114 5.40 -10.08 6.89
C PRO A 114 4.71 -10.77 8.07
N TRP A 115 3.90 -10.04 8.84
CA TRP A 115 3.14 -10.54 10.00
C TRP A 115 1.73 -9.97 10.04
N ASP A 116 0.80 -10.69 10.66
CA ASP A 116 -0.62 -10.29 10.78
C ASP A 116 -0.82 -9.20 11.84
N CYS A 117 -0.19 -9.39 13.00
CA CYS A 117 -0.15 -8.48 14.15
C CYS A 117 1.26 -8.52 14.75
N CYS A 118 1.62 -7.54 15.59
CA CYS A 118 2.90 -7.51 16.28
C CYS A 118 2.78 -6.81 17.64
N ASP A 119 3.08 -7.51 18.72
CA ASP A 119 3.10 -6.95 20.08
C ASP A 119 4.41 -6.19 20.36
N VAL A 120 5.54 -6.71 19.88
CA VAL A 120 6.89 -6.16 20.07
C VAL A 120 7.46 -5.69 18.72
N ALA A 121 6.92 -4.59 18.22
CA ALA A 121 7.44 -3.94 17.03
C ALA A 121 8.64 -3.04 17.37
N ILE A 122 9.74 -3.21 16.63
CA ILE A 122 10.93 -2.35 16.73
C ILE A 122 11.01 -1.55 15.43
N CYS A 123 10.83 -0.24 15.54
CA CYS A 123 10.74 0.67 14.40
C CYS A 123 11.75 1.82 14.53
N ASN A 124 12.27 2.31 13.41
CA ASN A 124 12.99 3.58 13.41
C ASN A 124 12.03 4.78 13.59
N ARG A 125 12.58 5.99 13.77
CA ARG A 125 11.80 7.21 14.07
C ARG A 125 11.41 8.02 12.83
N LYS A 126 11.43 7.42 11.64
CA LYS A 126 10.95 8.09 10.41
C LYS A 126 9.44 8.26 10.45
N LEU A 127 8.92 9.17 9.62
CA LEU A 127 7.47 9.36 9.46
C LEU A 127 6.79 8.06 9.02
N ILE A 128 7.27 7.47 7.91
CA ILE A 128 6.94 6.10 7.52
C ILE A 128 8.13 5.23 7.97
N PRO A 129 7.98 4.42 9.04
CA PRO A 129 9.10 3.76 9.67
C PRO A 129 9.55 2.52 8.91
N ASP A 130 10.80 2.13 9.10
CA ASP A 130 11.24 0.76 8.85
C ASP A 130 11.11 -0.02 10.16
N CYS A 131 10.33 -1.11 10.13
CA CYS A 131 9.99 -1.91 11.30
C CYS A 131 10.40 -3.37 11.14
N VAL A 132 10.68 -4.03 12.26
CA VAL A 132 10.79 -5.49 12.40
C VAL A 132 9.87 -5.93 13.53
N CYS A 133 9.30 -7.14 13.44
CA CYS A 133 8.53 -7.71 14.54
C CYS A 133 9.41 -8.67 15.34
N ALA A 134 9.58 -8.39 16.63
CA ALA A 134 10.41 -9.21 17.52
C ALA A 134 9.61 -10.32 18.23
N ASP A 135 8.33 -10.47 17.91
CA ASP A 135 7.48 -11.52 18.46
C ASP A 135 8.07 -12.90 18.21
N VAL A 136 8.00 -13.72 19.25
CA VAL A 136 8.42 -15.11 19.23
C VAL A 136 7.14 -15.94 19.18
N VAL A 137 6.96 -16.68 18.09
CA VAL A 137 5.73 -17.39 17.75
C VAL A 137 5.99 -18.88 17.57
N GLU A 138 4.96 -19.71 17.70
CA GLU A 138 5.05 -21.15 17.43
C GLU A 138 5.33 -21.44 15.95
N THR A 139 4.86 -20.60 15.04
CA THR A 139 5.09 -20.71 13.60
C THR A 139 5.03 -19.33 12.97
N CYS A 140 5.98 -19.02 12.06
CA CYS A 140 5.94 -17.76 11.34
C CYS A 140 4.72 -17.68 10.40
N PRO A 141 4.16 -16.48 10.19
CA PRO A 141 3.14 -16.25 9.18
C PRO A 141 3.63 -16.61 7.77
N SER A 142 2.73 -17.06 6.90
CA SER A 142 3.05 -17.50 5.51
C SER A 142 3.69 -16.42 4.62
N ASN A 143 3.47 -15.16 4.99
CA ASN A 143 3.98 -13.95 4.37
C ASN A 143 5.37 -13.54 4.87
N CYS A 144 5.91 -14.22 5.89
CA CYS A 144 7.29 -14.05 6.34
C CYS A 144 8.24 -14.87 5.46
N GLN A 145 9.21 -14.21 4.84
CA GLN A 145 10.22 -14.83 3.98
C GLN A 145 11.39 -15.39 4.79
N LYS A 146 11.80 -14.70 5.87
CA LYS A 146 12.94 -15.10 6.71
C LYS A 146 12.46 -15.52 8.10
N CYS A 147 12.02 -16.76 8.23
CA CYS A 147 11.64 -17.35 9.50
C CYS A 147 12.84 -18.05 10.16
N ALA A 148 13.23 -17.61 11.36
CA ALA A 148 14.37 -18.17 12.09
C ALA A 148 13.94 -18.85 13.39
N LEU A 149 14.59 -19.96 13.73
CA LEU A 149 14.43 -20.64 15.01
C LEU A 149 15.02 -19.78 16.14
N VAL A 150 14.30 -19.69 17.24
CA VAL A 150 14.74 -19.09 18.51
C VAL A 150 15.03 -20.25 19.45
N GLU A 151 16.30 -20.44 19.79
CA GLU A 151 16.71 -21.49 20.71
C GLU A 151 16.09 -21.26 22.09
N SER A 152 15.42 -22.28 22.61
CA SER A 152 14.92 -22.30 23.97
C SER A 152 15.96 -22.96 24.87
N GLU A 153 16.37 -22.29 25.94
CA GLU A 153 17.40 -22.79 26.86
C GLU A 153 16.99 -24.12 27.54
N ASP A 154 15.69 -24.33 27.75
CA ASP A 154 15.15 -25.48 28.46
C ASP A 154 14.83 -26.69 27.56
N GLY A 155 15.20 -26.65 26.27
CA GLY A 155 14.85 -27.73 25.32
C GLY A 155 13.35 -27.86 25.05
N GLY A 156 12.59 -26.78 25.27
CA GLY A 156 11.16 -26.68 25.01
C GLY A 156 10.79 -26.73 23.51
N ALA A 157 9.50 -26.50 23.22
CA ALA A 157 9.01 -26.47 21.83
C ALA A 157 9.80 -25.46 20.98
N PRO A 158 10.05 -25.74 19.69
CA PRO A 158 10.72 -24.79 18.81
C PRO A 158 9.87 -23.54 18.65
N HIS A 159 10.46 -22.38 18.94
CA HIS A 159 9.85 -21.10 18.68
C HIS A 159 10.54 -20.42 17.52
N TYR A 160 9.84 -19.52 16.84
CA TYR A 160 10.35 -18.84 15.66
C TYR A 160 10.15 -17.34 15.75
N ARG A 161 10.98 -16.61 15.02
CA ARG A 161 10.85 -15.16 14.83
C ARG A 161 10.97 -14.84 13.36
N CYS A 162 10.09 -13.95 12.89
CA CYS A 162 10.22 -13.39 11.55
C CYS A 162 11.33 -12.31 11.54
N LEU A 163 12.29 -12.43 10.62
CA LEU A 163 13.41 -11.50 10.47
C LEU A 163 13.24 -10.51 9.33
N ASP A 164 12.07 -10.48 8.69
CA ASP A 164 11.78 -9.54 7.62
C ASP A 164 11.70 -8.12 8.16
N SER A 165 12.26 -7.18 7.40
CA SER A 165 12.07 -5.75 7.63
C SER A 165 10.96 -5.25 6.72
N PHE A 166 10.07 -4.43 7.28
CA PHE A 166 8.93 -3.87 6.62
C PHE A 166 9.02 -2.34 6.60
N HIS A 167 8.90 -1.74 5.41
CA HIS A 167 8.78 -0.29 5.29
C HIS A 167 7.31 0.10 5.43
N GLY A 168 6.93 0.58 6.61
CA GLY A 168 5.57 0.95 6.97
C GLY A 168 5.28 0.66 8.44
N TYR A 169 4.06 0.96 8.87
CA TYR A 169 3.65 0.76 10.25
C TYR A 169 3.47 -0.72 10.58
N PRO A 170 3.79 -1.15 11.82
CA PRO A 170 3.83 -2.57 12.18
C PRO A 170 2.45 -3.23 12.25
N GLY A 171 1.37 -2.46 12.19
CA GLY A 171 0.00 -2.97 12.29
C GLY A 171 -0.49 -3.09 13.74
N PRO A 172 -1.59 -3.84 13.96
CA PRO A 172 -2.19 -3.96 15.28
C PRO A 172 -1.35 -4.84 16.22
N LYS A 173 -1.54 -4.64 17.51
CA LYS A 173 -1.05 -5.56 18.55
C LYS A 173 -1.87 -6.85 18.56
N CYS A 174 -1.22 -7.98 18.82
CA CYS A 174 -1.90 -9.27 18.91
C CYS A 174 -2.73 -9.40 20.19
N SER A 175 -2.25 -8.78 21.27
CA SER A 175 -2.89 -8.75 22.59
C SER A 175 -4.19 -7.93 22.66
N GLU A 176 -4.45 -7.07 21.67
CA GLU A 176 -5.71 -6.33 21.60
C GLU A 176 -6.77 -7.11 20.80
N PRO A 177 -8.05 -7.11 21.20
CA PRO A 177 -9.11 -7.70 20.39
C PRO A 177 -9.30 -6.87 19.10
N TRP A 178 -8.57 -7.25 18.05
CA TRP A 178 -8.79 -6.76 16.70
C TRP A 178 -9.63 -7.80 15.97
N ILE A 179 -10.88 -7.44 15.65
CA ILE A 179 -11.65 -8.31 14.78
C ILE A 179 -11.17 -8.06 13.36
N SER A 180 -10.17 -8.85 12.97
CA SER A 180 -9.72 -8.96 11.60
C SER A 180 -10.86 -9.51 10.76
N ASN A 181 -11.11 -8.89 9.60
CA ASN A 181 -12.03 -9.45 8.63
C ASN A 181 -11.31 -10.58 7.87
N LYS A 182 -10.87 -11.63 8.59
CA LYS A 182 -10.31 -12.83 7.97
C LYS A 182 -11.46 -13.61 7.35
N ARG A 183 -11.70 -13.33 6.07
CA ARG A 183 -12.52 -14.17 5.19
C ARG A 183 -11.68 -15.39 4.81
N ASN A 184 -12.10 -16.57 5.25
CA ASN A 184 -11.67 -17.85 4.69
C ASN A 184 -12.17 -17.97 3.25
#